data_AF-A0A970M816-F1
#
_entry.id   AF-A0A970M816-F1
#
_cell.length_a   1.000
_cell.length_b   1.000
_cell.length_c   1.000
_cell.angle_alpha   90.00
_cell.angle_beta   90.00
_cell.angle_gamma   90.00
#
_symmetry.space_group_name_H-M   'P 1'
#
loop_
_entity.id
_entity.type
_entity.pdbx_description
1 polymer ?
#
loop_
_entity_poly.entity_id
_entity_poly.type
_entity_poly.pdbx_seq_one_letter_code
_entity_poly.pdbx_strand_id
1 'polypeptide(L)'
;MKTNKWWMVVLASALLGFATTACDDSDDDKDNNVNDDGAAAILGTYSDEWDSTYAFTEDAVAVVYPPFDEGDDPFEASSEIVAWHIDDEFFLADNGDGTFSRYDWTVQESALYYCQIEYAAASLDDAQANDTANRSDLADSGCGGFPWTLLTPVTR
;
A
#
# COMPACT_ATOMS: atom_id res chain seq x y z
N MET A 1 44.03 -17.30 38.86
CA MET A 1 45.12 -16.37 38.46
C MET A 1 44.81 -14.97 38.97
N LYS A 2 45.86 -14.27 39.39
CA LYS A 2 46.11 -12.81 39.52
C LYS A 2 44.94 -11.79 39.43
N THR A 3 44.96 -10.89 40.41
CA THR A 3 44.38 -9.55 40.46
C THR A 3 44.84 -8.66 39.27
N ASN A 4 44.20 -7.51 38.99
CA ASN A 4 44.55 -6.22 39.58
C ASN A 4 43.48 -5.13 39.36
N LYS A 5 43.31 -4.24 40.36
CA LYS A 5 42.71 -2.89 40.19
C LYS A 5 43.77 -1.92 39.62
N TRP A 6 43.31 -0.86 38.95
CA TRP A 6 43.82 0.54 38.86
C TRP A 6 43.36 1.14 37.51
N TRP A 7 43.04 2.43 37.34
CA TRP A 7 42.83 3.55 38.27
C TRP A 7 41.92 4.62 37.58
N MET A 8 41.49 5.66 38.30
CA MET A 8 40.91 6.87 37.66
C MET A 8 42.02 7.83 37.22
N VAL A 9 41.84 8.51 36.09
CA VAL A 9 42.46 9.83 35.82
C VAL A 9 41.39 10.75 35.26
N VAL A 10 41.21 11.90 35.89
CA VAL A 10 40.36 13.00 35.43
C VAL A 10 41.25 14.01 34.70
N LEU A 11 40.78 14.58 33.60
CA LEU A 11 41.32 15.82 33.06
C LEU A 11 40.20 16.63 32.41
N ALA A 12 40.00 17.84 32.94
CA ALA A 12 39.06 18.82 32.43
C ALA A 12 39.83 20.08 32.01
N SER A 13 39.54 20.61 30.81
CA SER A 13 39.80 21.98 30.34
C SER A 13 39.15 22.07 28.94
N ALA A 14 38.10 22.85 28.68
CA ALA A 14 37.89 24.30 28.83
C ALA A 14 38.31 25.12 27.59
N LEU A 15 37.27 25.52 26.83
CA LEU A 15 37.13 26.76 26.04
C LEU A 15 38.19 27.14 24.97
N LEU A 16 37.77 26.98 23.71
CA LEU A 16 37.92 27.90 22.56
C LEU A 16 36.73 27.56 21.63
N GLY A 17 36.08 28.44 20.86
CA GLY A 17 36.24 29.88 20.64
C GLY A 17 35.53 30.24 19.32
N PHE A 18 34.44 31.02 19.39
CA PHE A 18 33.71 31.73 18.32
C PHE A 18 34.07 31.47 16.83
N ALA A 19 33.07 31.07 16.03
CA ALA A 19 32.90 31.57 14.66
C ALA A 19 31.43 31.47 14.17
N THR A 20 30.93 32.59 13.67
CA THR A 20 29.93 32.77 12.59
C THR A 20 28.64 31.93 12.55
N THR A 21 27.51 32.64 12.63
CA THR A 21 26.29 32.32 11.87
C THR A 21 26.63 31.94 10.43
N ALA A 22 26.26 30.73 10.04
CA ALA A 22 25.80 30.44 8.69
C ALA A 22 24.32 30.05 8.84
N CYS A 23 23.43 30.83 8.23
CA CYS A 23 22.13 30.29 7.83
C CYS A 23 22.45 29.43 6.61
N ASP A 24 22.45 28.11 6.80
CA ASP A 24 22.55 27.19 5.67
C ASP A 24 21.13 26.83 5.27
N ASP A 25 20.61 27.56 4.27
CA ASP A 25 19.40 27.18 3.54
C ASP A 25 19.73 25.92 2.73
N SER A 26 19.70 24.78 3.42
CA SER A 26 19.62 23.47 2.77
C SER A 26 18.15 23.23 2.37
N ASP A 27 17.72 23.93 1.32
CA ASP A 27 16.63 23.50 0.44
C ASP A 27 17.09 22.20 -0.25
N ASP A 28 17.03 21.09 0.48
CA ASP A 28 17.37 19.76 -0.01
C ASP A 28 16.08 19.15 -0.58
N ASP A 29 15.71 19.61 -1.78
CA ASP A 29 14.63 19.05 -2.62
C ASP A 29 14.85 17.54 -2.78
N LYS A 30 14.11 16.74 -2.01
CA LYS A 30 14.01 15.29 -2.19
C LYS A 30 12.68 14.88 -2.80
N ASP A 31 12.32 15.57 -3.88
CA ASP A 31 11.41 15.01 -4.87
C ASP A 31 12.16 13.92 -5.66
N ASN A 32 12.11 12.70 -5.15
CA ASN A 32 12.38 11.47 -5.91
C ASN A 32 11.53 10.34 -5.34
N ASN A 33 10.26 10.36 -5.75
CA ASN A 33 9.27 9.29 -5.65
C ASN A 33 9.88 7.87 -5.74
N VAL A 34 9.83 7.11 -4.64
CA VAL A 34 9.11 5.82 -4.47
C VAL A 34 9.17 5.44 -2.97
N ASN A 35 8.04 5.46 -2.29
CA ASN A 35 7.66 4.74 -1.05
C ASN A 35 8.79 4.33 -0.06
N ASP A 36 9.15 5.19 0.91
CA ASP A 36 10.13 4.89 2.00
C ASP A 36 9.51 4.93 3.42
N ASP A 37 8.17 4.91 3.51
CA ASP A 37 7.42 5.24 4.75
C ASP A 37 6.40 4.16 5.17
N GLY A 38 6.57 2.90 4.73
CA GLY A 38 5.69 1.78 5.14
C GLY A 38 4.27 1.82 4.57
N ALA A 39 3.97 2.78 3.70
CA ALA A 39 2.73 2.85 2.92
C ALA A 39 2.60 1.63 1.98
N ALA A 40 1.39 1.07 1.87
CA ALA A 40 1.14 -0.05 0.97
C ALA A 40 1.34 0.37 -0.50
N ALA A 41 2.02 -0.47 -1.29
CA ALA A 41 2.39 -0.14 -2.68
C ALA A 41 1.20 0.05 -3.65
N ILE A 42 0.00 -0.31 -3.21
CA ILE A 42 -1.28 -0.12 -3.92
C ILE A 42 -1.92 1.25 -3.69
N LEU A 43 -1.45 2.07 -2.74
CA LEU A 43 -2.07 3.37 -2.47
C LEU A 43 -1.90 4.34 -3.65
N GLY A 44 -3.01 4.91 -4.13
CA GLY A 44 -3.02 5.81 -5.28
C GLY A 44 -4.33 5.77 -6.07
N THR A 45 -4.31 6.39 -7.26
CA THR A 45 -5.42 6.38 -8.22
C THR A 45 -4.99 5.75 -9.53
N TYR A 46 -5.79 4.81 -10.04
CA TYR A 46 -5.45 3.96 -11.17
C TYR A 46 -6.64 3.76 -12.12
N SER A 47 -6.38 3.28 -13.32
CA SER A 47 -7.38 2.73 -14.25
C SER A 47 -6.98 1.34 -14.73
N ASP A 48 -7.97 0.57 -15.21
CA ASP A 48 -7.77 -0.74 -15.83
C ASP A 48 -7.90 -0.69 -17.37
N GLU A 49 -7.93 -1.86 -18.00
CA GLU A 49 -8.18 -2.07 -19.43
C GLU A 49 -9.65 -1.93 -19.87
N TRP A 50 -10.57 -1.73 -18.93
CA TRP A 50 -12.02 -1.56 -19.15
C TRP A 50 -12.49 -0.13 -18.90
N ASP A 51 -11.57 0.84 -18.73
CA ASP A 51 -11.83 2.23 -18.35
C ASP A 51 -12.48 2.41 -16.95
N SER A 52 -12.46 1.38 -16.08
CA SER A 52 -12.80 1.54 -14.67
C SER A 52 -11.70 2.35 -13.97
N THR A 53 -12.07 3.15 -12.97
CA THR A 53 -11.09 3.90 -12.15
C THR A 53 -11.15 3.48 -10.69
N TYR A 54 -9.97 3.39 -10.08
CA TYR A 54 -9.75 2.90 -8.72
C TYR A 54 -9.10 3.98 -7.89
N ALA A 55 -9.53 4.13 -6.64
CA ALA A 55 -8.86 4.92 -5.62
C ALA A 55 -8.64 4.03 -4.39
N PHE A 56 -7.38 3.74 -4.09
CA PHE A 56 -6.96 3.05 -2.88
C PHE A 56 -6.37 4.08 -1.91
N THR A 57 -7.04 4.29 -0.78
CA THR A 57 -6.57 5.12 0.33
C THR A 57 -6.25 4.24 1.54
N GLU A 58 -5.73 4.82 2.63
CA GLU A 58 -5.48 4.08 3.87
C GLU A 58 -6.78 3.53 4.50
N ASP A 59 -7.90 4.22 4.26
CA ASP A 59 -9.20 3.96 4.91
C ASP A 59 -10.23 3.26 3.99
N ALA A 60 -10.04 3.28 2.66
CA ALA A 60 -11.07 2.81 1.72
C ALA A 60 -10.50 2.36 0.37
N VAL A 61 -11.23 1.45 -0.27
CA VAL A 61 -11.16 1.24 -1.72
C VAL A 61 -12.44 1.79 -2.34
N ALA A 62 -12.30 2.60 -3.39
CA ALA A 62 -13.41 3.07 -4.21
C ALA A 62 -13.16 2.73 -5.68
N VAL A 63 -14.22 2.31 -6.38
CA VAL A 63 -14.20 1.94 -7.80
C VAL A 63 -15.34 2.63 -8.52
N VAL A 64 -15.02 3.29 -9.63
CA VAL A 64 -16.00 3.83 -10.59
C VAL A 64 -15.93 3.00 -11.86
N TYR A 65 -16.99 2.26 -12.12
CA TYR A 65 -17.16 1.47 -13.35
C TYR A 65 -17.83 2.33 -14.42
N PRO A 66 -17.40 2.26 -15.69
CA PRO A 66 -18.08 2.93 -16.78
C PRO A 66 -19.50 2.37 -16.97
N PRO A 67 -20.42 3.14 -17.58
CA PRO A 67 -21.77 2.67 -17.87
C PRO A 67 -21.75 1.49 -18.85
N PHE A 68 -22.62 0.51 -18.63
CA PHE A 68 -22.75 -0.67 -19.50
C PHE A 68 -23.37 -0.33 -20.87
N ASP A 69 -24.31 0.61 -20.92
CA ASP A 69 -25.01 1.07 -22.12
C ASP A 69 -24.76 2.56 -22.39
N GLU A 70 -24.79 2.97 -23.66
CA GLU A 70 -24.56 4.37 -24.05
C GLU A 70 -25.67 5.29 -23.51
N GLY A 71 -25.31 6.15 -22.55
CA GLY A 71 -26.21 7.14 -21.95
C GLY A 71 -26.65 6.84 -20.52
N ASP A 72 -26.23 5.70 -19.95
CA ASP A 72 -26.35 5.44 -18.51
C ASP A 72 -25.29 6.21 -17.70
N ASP A 73 -25.54 6.39 -16.41
CA ASP A 73 -24.58 6.96 -15.46
C ASP A 73 -23.52 5.90 -15.04
N PRO A 74 -22.26 6.29 -14.74
CA PRO A 74 -21.26 5.41 -14.14
C PRO A 74 -21.75 4.81 -12.81
N PHE A 75 -21.29 3.59 -12.50
CA PHE A 75 -21.60 2.95 -11.22
C PHE A 75 -20.42 3.12 -10.24
N GLU A 76 -20.68 3.68 -9.07
CA GLU A 76 -19.69 3.87 -8.00
C GLU A 76 -19.90 2.85 -6.88
N ALA A 77 -18.83 2.17 -6.46
CA ALA A 77 -18.80 1.27 -5.32
C ALA A 77 -17.65 1.65 -4.39
N SER A 78 -17.81 1.45 -3.07
CA SER A 78 -16.76 1.70 -2.09
C SER A 78 -16.89 0.80 -0.86
N SER A 79 -15.77 0.30 -0.35
CA SER A 79 -15.69 -0.48 0.89
C SER A 79 -14.65 0.13 1.85
N GLU A 80 -14.96 0.12 3.15
CA GLU A 80 -14.08 0.65 4.21
C GLU A 80 -13.01 -0.39 4.54
N ILE A 81 -11.72 -0.02 4.52
CA ILE A 81 -10.62 -0.93 4.83
C ILE A 81 -10.53 -1.12 6.34
N VAL A 82 -10.73 -2.35 6.80
CA VAL A 82 -10.80 -2.71 8.23
C VAL A 82 -9.56 -3.44 8.73
N ALA A 83 -8.73 -3.99 7.83
CA ALA A 83 -7.44 -4.60 8.19
C ALA A 83 -6.43 -4.56 7.03
N TRP A 84 -5.19 -4.17 7.33
CA TRP A 84 -4.06 -4.18 6.40
C TRP A 84 -3.09 -5.33 6.72
N HIS A 85 -2.69 -6.08 5.68
CA HIS A 85 -1.70 -7.15 5.75
C HIS A 85 -0.59 -6.87 4.73
N ILE A 86 0.16 -5.77 4.94
CA ILE A 86 1.13 -5.23 3.98
C ILE A 86 2.24 -6.24 3.64
N ASP A 87 2.74 -6.98 4.63
CA ASP A 87 3.78 -8.00 4.45
C ASP A 87 3.33 -9.19 3.56
N ASP A 88 2.01 -9.45 3.50
CA ASP A 88 1.38 -10.51 2.71
C ASP A 88 0.70 -9.96 1.43
N GLU A 89 0.88 -8.66 1.13
CA GLU A 89 0.29 -7.93 0.01
C GLU A 89 -1.25 -8.02 -0.11
N PHE A 90 -2.01 -7.96 1.00
CA PHE A 90 -3.48 -7.90 0.95
C PHE A 90 -4.12 -6.99 2.01
N PHE A 91 -5.40 -6.66 1.82
CA PHE A 91 -6.24 -5.98 2.81
C PHE A 91 -7.67 -6.54 2.83
N LEU A 92 -8.37 -6.30 3.94
CA LEU A 92 -9.76 -6.68 4.15
C LEU A 92 -10.63 -5.43 4.26
N ALA A 93 -11.83 -5.47 3.68
CA ALA A 93 -12.77 -4.35 3.70
C ALA A 93 -14.18 -4.77 4.12
N ASP A 94 -14.89 -3.88 4.81
CA ASP A 94 -16.33 -3.97 5.09
C ASP A 94 -17.11 -3.31 3.95
N ASN A 95 -18.06 -4.04 3.37
CA ASN A 95 -18.88 -3.57 2.26
C ASN A 95 -20.09 -2.70 2.71
N GLY A 96 -20.26 -2.49 4.02
CA GLY A 96 -21.34 -1.69 4.61
C GLY A 96 -22.70 -2.39 4.70
N ASP A 97 -22.81 -3.63 4.22
CA ASP A 97 -24.02 -4.48 4.27
C ASP A 97 -23.91 -5.65 5.26
N GLY A 98 -22.80 -5.73 6.00
CA GLY A 98 -22.48 -6.83 6.91
C GLY A 98 -21.71 -7.99 6.25
N THR A 99 -21.22 -7.80 5.02
CA THR A 99 -20.29 -8.71 4.34
C THR A 99 -18.90 -8.09 4.19
N PHE A 100 -17.90 -8.96 4.02
CA PHE A 100 -16.49 -8.57 3.94
C PHE A 100 -15.86 -9.00 2.62
N SER A 101 -14.99 -8.15 2.09
CA SER A 101 -14.18 -8.39 0.90
C SER A 101 -12.71 -8.60 1.26
N ARG A 102 -11.98 -9.36 0.43
CA ARG A 102 -10.52 -9.46 0.48
C ARG A 102 -9.93 -9.03 -0.87
N TYR A 103 -9.00 -8.10 -0.80
CA TYR A 103 -8.27 -7.56 -1.95
C TYR A 103 -6.77 -7.87 -1.80
N ASP A 104 -6.22 -8.56 -2.79
CA ASP A 104 -4.80 -8.87 -2.91
C ASP A 104 -4.18 -7.98 -3.98
N TRP A 105 -2.92 -7.59 -3.79
CA TRP A 105 -2.11 -6.95 -4.82
C TRP A 105 -0.77 -7.67 -4.99
N THR A 106 -0.05 -7.35 -6.06
CA THR A 106 1.37 -7.71 -6.21
C THR A 106 2.03 -6.82 -7.26
N VAL A 107 3.36 -6.67 -7.19
CA VAL A 107 4.14 -5.90 -8.18
C VAL A 107 5.08 -6.83 -8.95
N GLN A 108 4.91 -6.91 -10.27
CA GLN A 108 5.79 -7.68 -11.15
C GLN A 108 6.25 -6.85 -12.34
N GLU A 109 7.54 -6.93 -12.66
CA GLU A 109 8.19 -6.17 -13.75
C GLU A 109 7.94 -4.64 -13.72
N SER A 110 7.68 -4.09 -12.52
CA SER A 110 7.28 -2.68 -12.25
C SER A 110 5.82 -2.33 -12.60
N ALA A 111 5.00 -3.31 -12.97
CA ALA A 111 3.55 -3.18 -13.08
C ALA A 111 2.86 -3.62 -11.78
N LEU A 112 1.83 -2.88 -11.37
CA LEU A 112 0.97 -3.20 -10.23
C LEU A 112 -0.24 -3.99 -10.72
N TYR A 113 -0.53 -5.10 -10.04
CA TYR A 113 -1.71 -5.92 -10.29
C TYR A 113 -2.56 -5.97 -9.03
N TYR A 114 -3.88 -5.96 -9.19
CA TYR A 114 -4.82 -6.18 -8.09
C TYR A 114 -5.80 -7.31 -8.40
N CYS A 115 -6.38 -7.86 -7.34
CA CYS A 115 -7.41 -8.87 -7.40
C CYS A 115 -8.36 -8.75 -6.21
N GLN A 116 -9.67 -8.96 -6.43
CA GLN A 116 -10.63 -9.20 -5.37
C GLN A 116 -10.98 -10.70 -5.35
N ILE A 117 -10.37 -11.47 -4.43
CA ILE A 117 -10.63 -12.93 -4.33
C ILE A 117 -11.86 -13.27 -3.48
N GLU A 118 -12.29 -12.34 -2.63
CA GLU A 118 -13.53 -12.47 -1.85
C GLU A 118 -14.35 -11.19 -1.98
N TYR A 119 -15.64 -11.34 -2.23
CA TYR A 119 -16.57 -10.25 -2.47
C TYR A 119 -17.60 -10.08 -1.35
N ALA A 120 -18.03 -11.16 -0.70
CA ALA A 120 -19.12 -11.10 0.27
C ALA A 120 -19.06 -12.25 1.30
N ALA A 121 -17.91 -12.38 1.97
CA ALA A 121 -17.79 -13.29 3.11
C ALA A 121 -18.71 -12.86 4.26
N ALA A 122 -19.26 -13.84 4.97
CA ALA A 122 -20.16 -13.61 6.11
C ALA A 122 -19.41 -13.15 7.39
N SER A 123 -18.09 -13.17 7.39
CA SER A 123 -17.24 -12.67 8.47
C SER A 123 -15.85 -12.25 7.95
N LEU A 124 -15.16 -11.44 8.74
CA LEU A 124 -13.79 -11.02 8.46
C LEU A 124 -12.82 -12.21 8.48
N ASP A 125 -13.02 -13.18 9.39
CA ASP A 125 -12.24 -14.42 9.46
C ASP A 125 -12.39 -15.25 8.17
N ASP A 126 -13.61 -15.36 7.63
CA ASP A 126 -13.88 -16.06 6.36
C ASP A 126 -13.22 -15.33 5.17
N ALA A 127 -13.28 -13.99 5.14
CA ALA A 127 -12.62 -13.19 4.09
C ALA A 127 -11.10 -13.36 4.13
N GLN A 128 -10.50 -13.35 5.33
CA GLN A 128 -9.06 -13.54 5.52
C GLN A 128 -8.62 -14.96 5.13
N ALA A 129 -9.45 -15.97 5.42
CA ALA A 129 -9.15 -17.38 5.17
C ALA A 129 -9.17 -17.79 3.68
N ASN A 130 -9.75 -16.98 2.79
CA ASN A 130 -9.69 -17.20 1.35
C ASN A 130 -8.25 -16.94 0.85
N ASP A 131 -7.55 -18.00 0.44
CA ASP A 131 -6.14 -17.97 -0.01
C ASP A 131 -5.97 -18.22 -1.51
N THR A 132 -7.05 -18.05 -2.30
CA THR A 132 -7.09 -18.41 -3.72
C THR A 132 -6.28 -17.50 -4.65
N ALA A 133 -5.71 -16.40 -4.14
CA ALA A 133 -4.84 -15.48 -4.89
C ALA A 133 -3.49 -16.12 -5.26
N ASN A 134 -3.37 -16.59 -6.50
CA ASN A 134 -2.12 -17.09 -7.05
C ASN A 134 -1.34 -15.98 -7.79
N ARG A 135 -0.41 -15.35 -7.07
CA ARG A 135 0.51 -14.32 -7.61
C ARG A 135 1.45 -14.84 -8.71
N SER A 136 1.61 -16.16 -8.89
CA SER A 136 2.42 -16.70 -10.01
C SER A 136 1.62 -16.94 -11.30
N ASP A 137 0.30 -16.69 -11.29
CA ASP A 137 -0.58 -16.78 -12.46
C ASP A 137 -1.39 -15.48 -12.60
N LEU A 138 -0.73 -14.44 -13.12
CA LEU A 138 -1.39 -13.15 -13.34
C LEU A 138 -2.32 -13.15 -14.56
N ALA A 139 -2.05 -14.00 -15.56
CA ALA A 139 -2.63 -13.88 -16.89
C ALA A 139 -3.84 -14.78 -17.16
N ASP A 140 -3.97 -15.93 -16.46
CA ASP A 140 -5.01 -16.90 -16.75
C ASP A 140 -6.07 -16.97 -15.64
N SER A 141 -5.70 -17.39 -14.43
CA SER A 141 -6.68 -17.83 -13.41
C SER A 141 -6.36 -17.47 -11.94
N GLY A 142 -5.24 -16.81 -11.68
CA GLY A 142 -4.76 -16.59 -10.31
C GLY A 142 -5.58 -15.62 -9.46
N CYS A 143 -6.55 -14.91 -10.02
CA CYS A 143 -7.51 -14.10 -9.30
C CYS A 143 -8.83 -14.86 -9.12
N GLY A 144 -8.85 -15.86 -8.22
CA GLY A 144 -10.07 -16.62 -7.91
C GLY A 144 -10.68 -17.40 -9.10
N GLY A 145 -9.90 -17.70 -10.14
CA GLY A 145 -10.35 -18.28 -11.41
C GLY A 145 -10.35 -17.33 -12.60
N PHE A 146 -10.00 -16.05 -12.41
CA PHE A 146 -9.86 -15.02 -13.44
C PHE A 146 -8.40 -14.50 -13.53
N PRO A 147 -8.04 -13.75 -14.58
CA PRO A 147 -6.78 -13.00 -14.61
C PRO A 147 -6.75 -11.93 -13.51
N TRP A 148 -5.56 -11.53 -13.09
CA TRP A 148 -5.36 -10.34 -12.25
C TRP A 148 -5.53 -9.08 -13.10
N THR A 149 -6.14 -8.04 -12.56
CA THR A 149 -6.31 -6.77 -13.27
C THR A 149 -5.04 -5.93 -13.19
N LEU A 150 -4.57 -5.46 -14.34
CA LEU A 150 -3.43 -4.55 -14.44
C LEU A 150 -3.86 -3.13 -14.08
N LEU A 151 -3.17 -2.50 -13.12
CA LEU A 151 -3.41 -1.12 -12.72
C LEU A 151 -2.44 -0.16 -13.41
N THR A 152 -3.00 0.77 -14.19
CA THR A 152 -2.26 1.89 -14.81
C THR A 152 -2.44 3.14 -13.94
N PRO A 153 -1.37 3.79 -13.44
CA PRO A 153 -1.49 5.01 -12.64
C PRO A 153 -2.16 6.15 -13.40
N VAL A 154 -3.18 6.76 -12.81
CA VAL A 154 -3.80 8.00 -13.33
C VAL A 154 -2.95 9.19 -12.91
N THR A 155 -2.00 9.56 -13.76
CA THR A 155 -1.22 10.79 -13.61
C THR A 155 -2.13 12.02 -13.73
N ARG A 156 -2.04 12.94 -12.76
CA ARG A 156 -2.66 14.28 -12.82
C ARG A 156 -1.69 15.32 -13.35
#